data_AF-A0A374U7X9-F1
#
_entry.id   AF-A0A374U7X9-F1
#
_cell.length_a   1.000
_cell.length_b   1.000
_cell.length_c   1.000
_cell.angle_alpha   90.00
_cell.angle_beta   90.00
_cell.angle_gamma   90.00
#
_symmetry.space_group_name_H-M   'P 1'
#
loop_
_entity.id
_entity.type
_entity.pdbx_description
1 polymer ?
#
loop_
_entity_poly.entity_id
_entity_poly.type
_entity_poly.pdbx_seq_one_letter_code
_entity_poly.pdbx_strand_id
1 'polypeptide(L)'
;MNVELGGGTLGLEDFVDDFYELDGFADTSYFETLERHSIDTSEGIDSCDIDHGDIDLIRACITWCVRGDRFCDGLLAAQARSGFLDRCLSRLKELDEG
;
A
#
# COMPACT_ATOMS: atom_id res chain seq x y z
N MET A 1 -22.19 -5.48 -11.10
CA MET A 1 -22.33 -5.14 -9.68
C MET A 1 -21.79 -3.75 -9.52
N ASN A 2 -22.63 -2.78 -9.16
CA ASN A 2 -22.23 -1.40 -8.98
C ASN A 2 -21.72 -1.27 -7.54
N VAL A 3 -20.43 -1.00 -7.37
CA VAL A 3 -19.90 -0.52 -6.11
C VAL A 3 -20.37 0.94 -6.00
N GLU A 4 -21.33 1.21 -5.13
CA GLU A 4 -21.68 2.58 -4.76
C GLU A 4 -20.56 3.14 -3.90
N LEU A 5 -19.61 3.82 -4.54
CA LEU A 5 -18.64 4.67 -3.87
C LEU A 5 -19.40 5.93 -3.43
N GLY A 6 -19.64 6.05 -2.12
CA GLY A 6 -20.37 7.16 -1.51
C GLY A 6 -19.80 8.52 -1.91
N GLY A 7 -20.69 9.49 -2.14
CA GLY A 7 -20.40 10.82 -2.67
C GLY A 7 -19.69 11.78 -1.70
N GLY A 8 -18.53 11.38 -1.17
CA GLY A 8 -17.49 12.28 -0.67
C GLY A 8 -16.39 12.40 -1.73
N THR A 9 -15.64 13.50 -1.74
CA THR A 9 -14.41 13.56 -2.54
C THR A 9 -13.44 12.52 -1.99
N LEU A 10 -13.36 11.33 -2.59
CA LEU A 10 -12.42 10.25 -2.24
C LEU A 10 -11.00 10.81 -2.23
N GLY A 11 -10.58 11.27 -1.05
CA GLY A 11 -9.26 11.83 -0.81
C GLY A 11 -8.30 10.75 -0.35
N LEU A 12 -7.01 11.10 -0.32
CA LEU A 12 -6.03 10.24 0.35
C LEU A 12 -6.31 10.13 1.85
N GLU A 13 -6.95 11.13 2.47
CA GLU A 13 -7.35 11.09 3.88
C GLU A 13 -8.38 9.98 4.15
N ASP A 14 -9.45 9.91 3.37
CA ASP A 14 -10.45 8.84 3.48
C ASP A 14 -9.81 7.46 3.28
N PHE A 15 -8.90 7.34 2.30
CA PHE A 15 -8.16 6.09 2.06
C PHE A 15 -7.31 5.67 3.27
N VAL A 16 -6.68 6.62 3.97
CA VAL A 16 -5.90 6.32 5.17
C VAL A 16 -6.81 5.82 6.29
N ASP A 17 -7.96 6.45 6.49
CA ASP A 17 -8.93 6.03 7.52
C ASP A 17 -9.47 4.62 7.22
N ASP A 18 -9.96 4.40 6.00
CA ASP A 18 -10.44 3.08 5.53
C ASP A 18 -9.36 1.99 5.69
N PHE A 19 -8.10 2.30 5.37
CA PHE A 19 -6.98 1.37 5.53
C PHE A 19 -6.78 0.93 6.99
N TYR A 20 -6.97 1.83 7.95
CA TYR A 20 -6.84 1.51 9.38
C TYR A 20 -8.08 0.87 9.98
N GLU A 21 -9.26 1.07 9.40
CA GLU A 21 -10.49 0.37 9.80
C GLU A 21 -10.52 -1.09 9.33
N LEU A 22 -9.74 -1.44 8.29
CA LEU A 22 -9.65 -2.79 7.78
C LEU A 22 -8.84 -3.70 8.73
N ASP A 23 -9.57 -4.39 9.61
CA ASP A 23 -8.97 -5.24 10.64
C ASP A 23 -8.03 -6.31 10.06
N GLY A 24 -6.84 -6.38 10.65
CA GLY A 24 -5.82 -7.34 10.27
C GLY A 24 -5.20 -7.13 8.89
N PHE A 25 -5.46 -6.03 8.17
CA PHE A 25 -4.83 -5.76 6.86
C PHE A 25 -3.48 -5.04 6.97
N ALA A 26 -3.38 -4.01 7.82
CA ALA A 26 -2.12 -3.31 8.03
C ALA A 26 -1.06 -4.26 8.61
N ASP A 27 0.11 -4.36 7.97
CA ASP A 27 1.23 -5.14 8.49
C ASP A 27 1.97 -4.32 9.55
N THR A 28 1.73 -4.63 10.83
CA THR A 28 2.39 -3.93 11.94
C THR A 28 3.91 -4.14 11.97
N SER A 29 4.39 -5.23 11.35
CA SER A 29 5.79 -5.63 11.24
C SER A 29 6.34 -5.42 9.81
N TYR A 30 5.76 -4.51 9.03
CA TYR A 30 6.11 -4.30 7.61
C TYR A 30 7.62 -4.16 7.34
N PHE A 31 8.42 -3.56 8.24
CA PHE A 31 9.88 -3.52 8.07
C PHE A 31 10.52 -4.91 8.02
N GLU A 32 10.11 -5.83 8.90
CA GLU A 32 10.61 -7.21 8.92
C GLU A 32 10.09 -8.00 7.71
N THR A 33 8.86 -7.74 7.28
CA THR A 33 8.31 -8.36 6.06
C THR A 33 9.05 -7.89 4.81
N LEU A 34 9.34 -6.60 4.69
CA LEU A 34 10.13 -6.05 3.59
C LEU A 34 11.56 -6.62 3.60
N GLU A 35 12.19 -6.72 4.77
CA GLU A 35 13.54 -7.30 4.91
C GLU A 35 13.56 -8.79 4.51
N ARG A 36 12.57 -9.58 4.91
CA ARG A 36 12.43 -10.99 4.49
C ARG A 36 12.30 -11.15 2.97
N HIS A 37 11.75 -10.13 2.30
CA HIS A 37 11.65 -10.06 0.85
C HIS A 37 12.87 -9.40 0.19
N SER A 38 13.93 -9.12 0.95
CA SER A 38 15.15 -8.44 0.48
C SER A 38 14.88 -7.05 -0.10
N ILE A 39 13.85 -6.35 0.40
CA ILE A 39 13.52 -4.99 0.01
C ILE A 39 14.23 -4.00 0.93
N ASP A 40 15.15 -3.24 0.36
CA ASP A 40 15.78 -2.10 1.03
C ASP A 40 14.97 -0.83 0.75
N THR A 41 14.54 -0.14 1.80
CA THR A 41 13.74 1.09 1.70
C THR A 41 14.54 2.35 2.05
N SER A 42 15.85 2.25 2.28
CA SER A 42 16.71 3.38 2.63
C SER A 42 16.70 4.49 1.56
N GLU A 43 16.60 4.11 0.29
CA GLU A 43 16.52 5.02 -0.86
C GLU A 43 15.11 5.08 -1.48
N GLY A 44 14.10 4.56 -0.77
CA GLY A 44 12.73 4.41 -1.26
C GLY A 44 12.38 2.97 -1.69
N ILE A 45 11.13 2.75 -2.10
CA ILE A 45 10.56 1.41 -2.33
C ILE A 45 10.44 1.03 -3.82
N ASP A 46 10.87 1.94 -4.72
CA ASP A 46 10.60 1.87 -6.16
C ASP A 46 11.21 0.64 -6.85
N SER A 47 12.23 0.03 -6.25
CA SER A 47 12.91 -1.18 -6.75
C SER A 47 12.17 -2.49 -6.43
N CYS A 48 11.11 -2.44 -5.63
CA CYS A 48 10.34 -3.62 -5.26
C CYS A 48 9.64 -4.26 -6.48
N ASP A 49 9.83 -5.56 -6.67
CA ASP A 49 9.14 -6.34 -7.71
C ASP A 49 7.70 -6.65 -7.28
N ILE A 50 6.81 -5.68 -7.55
CA ILE A 50 5.40 -5.77 -7.21
C ILE A 50 4.68 -6.83 -8.05
N ASP A 51 5.07 -7.02 -9.31
CA ASP A 51 4.36 -7.87 -10.26
C ASP A 51 4.40 -9.36 -9.83
N HIS A 52 5.43 -9.76 -9.09
CA HIS A 52 5.59 -11.11 -8.55
C HIS A 52 5.41 -11.20 -7.03
N GLY A 53 5.06 -10.10 -6.37
CA GLY A 53 4.88 -10.05 -4.93
C GLY A 53 3.74 -10.96 -4.44
N ASP A 54 3.94 -11.56 -3.27
CA ASP A 54 2.91 -12.29 -2.55
C ASP A 54 2.08 -11.34 -1.66
N ILE A 55 1.04 -11.87 -1.02
CA ILE A 55 0.11 -11.06 -0.22
C ILE A 55 0.81 -10.35 0.94
N ASP A 56 1.82 -10.97 1.54
CA ASP A 56 2.54 -10.40 2.68
C ASP A 56 3.41 -9.21 2.21
N LEU A 57 4.14 -9.38 1.09
CA LEU A 57 4.91 -8.30 0.50
C LEU A 57 4.03 -7.12 0.09
N ILE A 58 2.92 -7.37 -0.60
CA ILE A 58 2.03 -6.30 -1.08
C ILE A 58 1.40 -5.54 0.08
N ARG A 59 0.95 -6.24 1.13
CA ARG A 59 0.44 -5.59 2.33
C ARG A 59 1.51 -4.77 3.05
N ALA A 60 2.73 -5.27 3.13
CA ALA A 60 3.85 -4.53 3.72
C ALA A 60 4.18 -3.26 2.91
N CYS A 61 4.18 -3.32 1.57
CA CYS A 61 4.38 -2.17 0.68
C CYS A 61 3.29 -1.11 0.87
N ILE A 62 2.00 -1.50 0.87
CA ILE A 62 0.90 -0.56 1.09
C ILE A 62 0.99 0.06 2.49
N THR A 63 1.30 -0.77 3.50
CA THR A 63 1.51 -0.28 4.87
C THR A 63 2.66 0.71 4.95
N TRP A 64 3.77 0.47 4.24
CA TRP A 64 4.90 1.38 4.14
C TRP A 64 4.48 2.72 3.55
N CYS A 65 3.71 2.74 2.46
CA CYS A 65 3.20 3.98 1.86
C CYS A 65 2.32 4.77 2.83
N VAL A 66 1.30 4.12 3.40
CA VAL A 66 0.31 4.77 4.28
C VAL A 66 0.96 5.26 5.58
N ARG A 67 1.75 4.40 6.23
CA ARG A 67 2.36 4.73 7.51
C ARG A 67 3.53 5.69 7.34
N GLY A 68 4.28 5.58 6.25
CA GLY A 68 5.41 6.46 5.93
C GLY A 68 5.00 7.92 5.73
N ASP A 69 3.79 8.18 5.25
CA ASP A 69 3.25 9.54 5.09
C ASP A 69 3.17 10.31 6.41
N ARG A 70 2.98 9.61 7.53
CA ARG A 70 3.04 10.22 8.88
C ARG A 70 4.42 10.76 9.26
N PHE A 71 5.47 10.27 8.62
CA PHE A 71 6.86 10.65 8.90
C PHE A 71 7.45 11.53 7.80
N CYS A 72 6.97 11.37 6.57
CA CYS A 72 7.39 12.12 5.41
C CYS A 72 6.15 12.65 4.70
N ASP A 73 5.83 13.91 4.99
CA ASP A 73 4.62 14.58 4.49
C ASP A 73 4.54 14.48 2.95
N GLY A 74 3.43 13.93 2.46
CA GLY A 74 3.16 13.74 1.04
C GLY A 74 3.83 12.51 0.41
N LEU A 75 4.41 11.59 1.18
CA LEU A 75 4.92 10.31 0.68
C LEU A 75 3.82 9.50 0.00
N LEU A 76 2.66 9.31 0.64
CA LEU A 76 1.56 8.53 0.06
C LEU A 76 1.11 9.15 -1.26
N ALA A 77 0.98 10.48 -1.28
CA ALA A 77 0.66 11.21 -2.50
C ALA A 77 1.74 11.07 -3.58
N ALA A 78 3.01 11.02 -3.20
CA ALA A 78 4.11 10.77 -4.13
C ALA A 78 4.06 9.35 -4.72
N GLN A 79 3.76 8.34 -3.89
CA GLN A 79 3.64 6.94 -4.33
C GLN A 79 2.39 6.69 -5.18
N ALA A 80 1.31 7.42 -4.93
CA ALA A 80 0.15 7.46 -5.82
C ALA A 80 0.52 8.06 -7.19
N ARG A 81 1.24 9.20 -7.20
CA ARG A 81 1.67 9.86 -8.45
C ARG A 81 2.72 9.07 -9.24
N SER A 82 3.58 8.31 -8.58
CA SER A 82 4.58 7.46 -9.24
C SER A 82 3.97 6.20 -9.87
N GLY A 83 2.72 5.86 -9.51
CA GLY A 83 2.07 4.61 -9.90
C GLY A 83 2.52 3.40 -9.07
N PHE A 84 3.36 3.59 -8.05
CA PHE A 84 3.74 2.50 -7.15
C PHE A 84 2.55 1.97 -6.36
N LEU A 85 1.75 2.87 -5.77
CA LEU A 85 0.56 2.47 -5.01
C LEU A 85 -0.47 1.76 -5.90
N ASP A 86 -0.65 2.25 -7.13
CA ASP A 86 -1.57 1.66 -8.13
C ASP A 86 -1.16 0.22 -8.51
N ARG A 87 0.14 -0.03 -8.71
CA ARG A 87 0.67 -1.38 -8.93
C ARG A 87 0.42 -2.30 -7.74
N CYS A 88 0.63 -1.81 -6.51
CA CYS A 88 0.36 -2.59 -5.30
C CYS A 88 -1.12 -2.97 -5.19
N LEU A 89 -2.03 -2.02 -5.42
CA LEU A 89 -3.47 -2.26 -5.35
C LEU A 89 -3.95 -3.20 -6.48
N SER A 90 -3.39 -3.05 -7.68
CA SER A 90 -3.69 -3.94 -8.81
C SER A 90 -3.25 -5.38 -8.50
N ARG A 91 -2.03 -5.55 -7.96
CA ARG A 91 -1.53 -6.87 -7.56
C ARG A 91 -2.34 -7.47 -6.41
N LEU A 92 -2.72 -6.65 -5.42
CA LEU A 92 -3.57 -7.08 -4.31
C LEU A 92 -4.89 -7.64 -4.83
N LYS A 93 -5.51 -6.95 -5.79
CA LYS A 93 -6.75 -7.41 -6.43
C LYS A 93 -6.57 -8.77 -7.12
N GLU A 94 -5.48 -8.95 -7.87
CA GLU A 94 -5.19 -10.24 -8.51
C GLU A 94 -5.04 -11.39 -7.50
N LEU A 95 -4.43 -11.11 -6.34
CA LEU A 95 -4.25 -12.06 -5.25
C LEU A 95 -5.56 -12.38 -4.51
N ASP A 96 -6.53 -11.46 -4.47
CA ASP A 96 -7.84 -11.65 -3.85
C ASP A 96 -8.82 -12.40 -4.76
N GLU A 97 -8.72 -12.19 -6.08
CA GLU A 97 -9.57 -12.83 -7.09
C GLU A 97 -9.10 -14.25 -7.49
N GLY A 98 -7.90 -14.67 -7.08
CA GLY A 98 -7.26 -15.95 -7.41
C GLY A 98 -7.44 -17.05 -6.36
#